data_AF-A0A1Q6MAF4-F1
#
_entry.id   AF-A0A1Q6MAF4-F1
#
_cell.length_a   1.000
_cell.length_b   1.000
_cell.length_c   1.000
_cell.angle_alpha   90.00
_cell.angle_beta   90.00
_cell.angle_gamma   90.00
#
_symmetry.space_group_name_H-M   'P 1'
#
loop_
_entity.id
_entity.type
_entity.pdbx_description
1 polymer ?
#
loop_
_entity_poly.entity_id
_entity_poly.type
_entity_poly.pdbx_seq_one_letter_code
_entity_poly.pdbx_strand_id
1 'polypeptide(L)'
;MIFWNRLIEKKSIKDILIYLEEKTNNNNFPKYKTLIIFGETKDEFSKNDLVYFNTNTYVVFYLINDDTNDIYMDDSWISEMGLNYKKYVRRINDIVKKGI
;
A
#
# COMPACT_ATOMS: atom_id res chain seq x y z
N MET A 1 9.06 1.43 -2.44
CA MET A 1 7.86 0.98 -3.16
C MET A 1 8.10 -0.45 -3.58
N ILE A 2 7.10 -1.32 -3.43
CA ILE A 2 7.18 -2.75 -3.75
C ILE A 2 6.09 -3.03 -4.77
N PHE A 3 6.44 -3.68 -5.88
CA PHE A 3 5.47 -4.21 -6.82
C PHE A 3 5.13 -5.64 -6.39
N TRP A 4 3.88 -5.86 -6.02
CA TRP A 4 3.38 -7.17 -5.64
C TRP A 4 2.96 -7.93 -6.89
N ASN A 5 3.50 -9.12 -7.08
CA ASN A 5 3.38 -9.89 -8.32
C ASN A 5 2.25 -10.93 -8.31
N ARG A 6 1.39 -10.90 -7.29
CA ARG A 6 0.23 -11.79 -7.15
C ARG A 6 -1.01 -10.95 -6.91
N LEU A 7 -2.19 -11.51 -7.17
CA LEU A 7 -3.44 -10.87 -6.76
C LEU A 7 -3.48 -10.73 -5.23
N ILE A 8 -3.85 -9.54 -4.76
CA ILE A 8 -4.04 -9.24 -3.35
C ILE A 8 -5.52 -9.41 -3.04
N GLU A 9 -5.83 -10.43 -2.25
CA GLU A 9 -7.18 -10.64 -1.71
C GLU A 9 -7.27 -10.01 -0.32
N LYS A 10 -8.43 -9.47 0.06
CA LYS A 10 -8.68 -8.90 1.40
C LYS A 10 -8.26 -9.84 2.53
N LYS A 11 -8.61 -11.12 2.40
CA LYS A 11 -8.26 -12.16 3.40
C LYS A 11 -6.74 -12.37 3.53
N SER A 12 -5.96 -12.06 2.49
CA SER A 12 -4.52 -12.28 2.44
C SER A 12 -3.69 -11.11 3.00
N ILE A 13 -4.30 -9.94 3.23
CA ILE A 13 -3.57 -8.76 3.71
C ILE A 13 -2.78 -9.05 4.97
N LYS A 14 -3.37 -9.75 5.94
CA LYS A 14 -2.68 -10.06 7.19
C LYS A 14 -1.40 -10.86 6.96
N ASP A 15 -1.44 -11.84 6.05
CA ASP A 15 -0.28 -12.66 5.71
C ASP A 15 0.78 -11.84 4.96
N ILE A 16 0.37 -10.92 4.09
CA ILE A 16 1.27 -9.98 3.42
C ILE A 16 1.98 -9.08 4.45
N LEU A 17 1.24 -8.57 5.43
CA LEU A 17 1.82 -7.72 6.48
C LEU A 17 2.84 -8.48 7.33
N ILE A 18 2.54 -9.73 7.71
CA ILE A 18 3.47 -10.60 8.45
C ILE A 18 4.74 -10.85 7.62
N TYR A 19 4.58 -11.19 6.34
CA TYR A 19 5.71 -11.38 5.43
C TYR A 19 6.59 -10.13 5.33
N LEU A 20 5.98 -8.95 5.18
CA LEU A 20 6.70 -7.68 5.11
C LEU A 20 7.41 -7.35 6.43
N GLU A 21 6.77 -7.64 7.57
CA GLU A 21 7.38 -7.49 8.88
C GLU A 21 8.62 -8.38 9.04
N GLU A 22 8.54 -9.67 8.73
CA GLU A 22 9.68 -10.59 8.77
C GLU A 22 10.84 -10.13 7.88
N LYS A 23 10.53 -9.59 6.70
CA LYS A 23 11.53 -9.05 5.77
C LYS A 23 12.15 -7.73 6.23
N THR A 24 11.44 -6.93 7.04
CA THR A 24 11.88 -5.59 7.46
C THR A 24 12.50 -5.57 8.86
N ASN A 25 12.14 -6.50 9.75
CA ASN A 25 12.69 -6.63 11.11
C ASN A 25 14.18 -7.03 11.13
N ASN A 26 14.72 -7.58 10.05
CA ASN A 26 16.14 -7.94 9.92
C ASN A 26 17.04 -6.72 9.64
N ASN A 27 17.06 -5.66 10.47
CA ASN A 27 17.98 -4.48 10.48
C ASN A 27 18.26 -3.74 9.14
N ASN A 28 17.81 -4.23 7.99
CA ASN A 28 18.07 -3.74 6.64
C ASN A 28 17.07 -2.67 6.23
N PHE A 29 16.00 -2.48 7.01
CA PHE A 29 15.04 -1.41 6.83
C PHE A 29 15.15 -0.41 7.99
N PRO A 30 15.51 0.86 7.72
CA PRO A 30 15.55 1.87 8.77
C PRO A 30 14.13 2.12 9.32
N LYS A 31 14.05 2.26 10.65
CA LYS A 31 12.82 2.55 11.41
C LYS A 31 12.14 3.83 10.87
N TYR A 32 10.80 3.90 10.93
CA TYR A 32 9.98 5.04 10.51
C TYR A 32 9.90 5.27 8.98
N LYS A 33 9.62 4.22 8.21
CA LYS A 33 9.37 4.35 6.76
C LYS A 33 7.93 3.99 6.37
N THR A 34 7.49 4.57 5.27
CA THR A 34 6.30 4.12 4.54
C THR A 34 6.71 3.16 3.43
N LEU A 35 6.09 1.99 3.40
CA LEU A 35 6.10 1.06 2.28
C LEU A 35 4.81 1.23 1.49
N ILE A 36 4.95 1.58 0.21
CA ILE A 36 3.84 1.57 -0.73
C ILE A 36 3.90 0.25 -1.49
N ILE A 37 2.86 -0.55 -1.36
CA ILE A 37 2.64 -1.81 -2.07
C ILE A 37 1.74 -1.49 -3.26
N PHE A 38 2.26 -1.66 -4.46
CA PHE A 38 1.51 -1.55 -5.70
C PHE A 38 1.14 -2.95 -6.16
N GLY A 39 -0.13 -3.24 -6.40
CA GLY A 39 -0.56 -4.56 -6.84
C GLY A 39 -1.94 -4.56 -7.48
N GLU A 40 -2.37 -5.75 -7.88
CA GLU A 40 -3.68 -5.99 -8.49
C GLU A 40 -4.61 -6.70 -7.50
N THR A 41 -5.91 -6.51 -7.67
CA THR A 41 -6.96 -7.13 -6.86
C THR A 41 -8.16 -7.51 -7.72
N LYS A 42 -9.00 -8.42 -7.23
CA LYS A 42 -10.39 -8.58 -7.69
C LYS A 42 -11.42 -8.16 -6.63
N ASP A 43 -10.98 -7.95 -5.39
CA ASP A 43 -11.82 -7.52 -4.28
C ASP A 43 -11.99 -6.00 -4.26
N GLU A 44 -13.10 -5.54 -3.68
CA GLU A 44 -13.37 -4.13 -3.40
C GLU A 44 -12.75 -3.69 -2.07
N PHE A 45 -12.08 -2.54 -2.06
CA PHE A 45 -11.42 -1.98 -0.88
C PHE A 45 -12.00 -0.62 -0.49
N SER A 46 -12.19 -0.41 0.82
CA SER A 46 -12.39 0.93 1.37
C SER A 46 -11.03 1.55 1.70
N LYS A 47 -11.00 2.88 1.85
CA LYS A 47 -9.76 3.61 2.22
C LYS A 47 -9.10 3.08 3.50
N ASN A 48 -9.91 2.73 4.51
CA ASN A 48 -9.41 2.21 5.78
C ASN A 48 -8.79 0.81 5.66
N ASP A 49 -9.12 0.07 4.60
CA ASP A 49 -8.56 -1.25 4.32
C ASP A 49 -7.16 -1.18 3.68
N LEU A 50 -6.65 0.02 3.38
CA LEU A 50 -5.44 0.20 2.58
C LEU A 50 -4.24 0.72 3.37
N VAL A 51 -4.41 1.07 4.64
CA VAL A 51 -3.36 1.67 5.46
C VAL A 51 -3.22 0.90 6.76
N TYR A 52 -2.00 0.41 7.00
CA TYR A 52 -1.66 -0.36 8.19
C TYR A 52 -0.42 0.22 8.84
N PHE A 53 -0.42 0.31 10.17
CA PHE A 53 0.76 0.64 10.94
C PHE A 53 1.23 -0.59 11.70
N ASN A 54 2.46 -1.04 11.44
CA ASN A 54 3.08 -2.15 12.15
C ASN A 54 4.40 -1.71 12.78
N THR A 55 4.49 -1.80 14.11
CA THR A 55 5.64 -1.52 14.99
C THR A 55 6.28 -0.14 14.78
N ASN A 56 6.88 0.14 13.62
CA ASN A 56 7.43 1.43 13.23
C ASN A 56 7.34 1.71 11.70
N THR A 57 6.52 0.97 10.97
CA THR A 57 6.42 1.04 9.50
C THR A 57 4.97 1.19 9.08
N TYR A 58 4.71 2.14 8.19
CA TYR A 58 3.41 2.28 7.53
C TYR A 58 3.42 1.43 6.27
N VAL A 59 2.44 0.55 6.10
CA VAL A 59 2.21 -0.18 4.86
C VAL A 59 0.96 0.38 4.22
N VAL A 60 1.11 0.91 3.00
CA VAL A 60 0.05 1.56 2.23
C VAL A 60 -0.14 0.78 0.94
N PHE A 61 -1.34 0.31 0.70
CA PHE A 61 -1.72 -0.42 -0.51
C PHE A 61 -2.27 0.55 -1.55
N TYR A 62 -1.74 0.42 -2.78
CA TYR A 62 -2.29 1.00 -3.99
C TYR A 62 -2.68 -0.17 -4.88
N LEU A 63 -3.98 -0.37 -5.07
CA LEU A 63 -4.50 -1.54 -5.76
C LEU A 63 -5.28 -1.13 -7.01
N ILE A 64 -5.13 -1.89 -8.08
CA ILE A 64 -5.95 -1.77 -9.30
C ILE A 64 -6.80 -3.03 -9.39
N ASN A 65 -8.11 -2.85 -9.60
CA ASN A 65 -8.99 -3.96 -9.88
C ASN A 65 -8.71 -4.48 -11.30
N ASP A 66 -8.34 -5.75 -11.41
CA ASP A 66 -8.01 -6.40 -12.68
C ASP A 66 -9.24 -6.53 -13.61
N ASP A 67 -10.45 -6.61 -13.05
CA ASP A 67 -11.68 -6.81 -13.81
C ASP A 67 -12.36 -5.48 -14.19
N THR A 68 -12.36 -4.50 -13.30
CA THR A 68 -13.08 -3.21 -13.50
C THR A 68 -12.17 -2.03 -13.79
N ASN A 69 -10.84 -2.20 -13.62
CA ASN A 69 -9.85 -1.12 -13.67
C ASN A 69 -10.06 -0.02 -12.61
N ASP A 70 -10.85 -0.30 -11.57
CA ASP A 70 -11.04 0.60 -10.44
C ASP A 70 -9.76 0.73 -9.61
N ILE A 71 -9.45 1.94 -9.17
CA ILE A 71 -8.26 2.23 -8.37
C ILE A 71 -8.67 2.38 -6.91
N TYR A 72 -8.08 1.54 -6.06
CA TYR A 72 -8.19 1.64 -4.61
C TYR A 72 -6.90 2.23 -4.03
N MET A 73 -7.03 3.41 -3.44
CA MET A 73 -5.92 4.10 -2.79
C MET A 73 -6.41 4.92 -1.59
N ASP A 74 -5.57 5.08 -0.57
CA ASP A 74 -5.79 6.07 0.48
C ASP A 74 -4.96 7.33 0.24
N ASP A 75 -5.65 8.45 0.09
CA ASP A 75 -5.08 9.80 -0.03
C ASP A 75 -5.54 10.72 1.11
N SER A 76 -6.01 10.12 2.20
CA SER A 76 -6.58 10.80 3.36
C SER A 76 -5.51 11.60 4.11
N TRP A 77 -5.94 12.61 4.86
CA TRP A 77 -5.02 13.40 5.68
C TRP A 77 -4.69 12.63 6.95
N ILE A 78 -3.45 12.18 7.10
CA ILE A 78 -2.96 11.60 8.35
C ILE A 78 -2.26 12.69 9.15
N SER A 79 -2.67 12.90 10.40
CA SER A 79 -2.16 13.93 11.31
C SER A 79 -0.86 13.54 12.01
N GLU A 80 -0.40 12.30 11.83
CA GLU A 80 0.81 11.79 12.47
C GLU A 80 2.08 12.38 11.81
N MET A 81 2.96 12.92 12.66
CA MET A 81 4.16 13.64 12.26
C MET A 81 5.03 12.84 11.28
N GLY A 82 5.25 13.41 10.08
CA GLY A 82 6.37 13.03 9.20
C GLY A 82 6.05 12.11 8.02
N LEU A 83 4.81 11.66 7.84
CA LEU A 83 4.49 10.63 6.84
C LEU A 83 3.63 11.18 5.70
N ASN A 84 4.29 11.72 4.68
CA ASN A 84 3.61 12.27 3.51
C ASN A 84 3.38 11.21 2.41
N TYR A 85 2.91 10.02 2.77
CA TYR A 85 2.66 8.95 1.79
C TYR A 85 1.59 9.34 0.76
N LYS A 86 0.61 10.14 1.19
CA LYS A 86 -0.42 10.75 0.34
C LYS A 86 0.16 11.41 -0.90
N LYS A 87 1.26 12.17 -0.76
CA LYS A 87 1.93 12.81 -1.91
C LYS A 87 2.44 11.78 -2.91
N TYR A 88 2.99 10.67 -2.43
CA TYR A 88 3.49 9.59 -3.28
C TYR A 88 2.35 8.81 -3.94
N VAL A 89 1.31 8.45 -3.18
CA VAL A 89 0.11 7.76 -3.69
C VAL A 89 -0.57 8.56 -4.79
N ARG A 90 -0.77 9.87 -4.60
CA ARG A 90 -1.32 10.76 -5.63
C ARG A 90 -0.47 10.82 -6.88
N ARG A 91 0.86 10.91 -6.73
CA ARG A 91 1.79 10.93 -7.86
C ARG A 91 1.76 9.62 -8.63
N ILE A 92 1.63 8.47 -7.95
CA ILE A 92 1.46 7.16 -8.59
C ILE A 92 0.16 7.16 -9.38
N ASN A 93 -0.95 7.60 -8.78
CA ASN A 93 -2.24 7.70 -9.45
C ASN A 93 -2.17 8.57 -10.72
N ASP A 94 -1.50 9.71 -10.67
CA ASP A 94 -1.32 10.58 -11.84
C ASP A 94 -0.51 9.91 -12.96
N ILE A 95 0.44 9.03 -12.62
CA ILE A 95 1.22 8.25 -13.59
C ILE A 95 0.36 7.15 -14.19
N VAL A 96 -0.34 6.37 -13.35
CA VAL A 96 -1.22 5.28 -13.76
C VAL A 96 -2.31 5.79 -14.70
N LYS A 97 -2.99 6.88 -14.33
CA LYS A 97 -4.05 7.50 -15.15
C LYS A 97 -3.57 8.11 -16.47
N LYS A 98 -2.26 8.29 -16.66
CA LYS A 98 -1.68 8.73 -17.95
C LYS A 98 -1.30 7.56 -18.85
N GLY A 99 -1.15 6.37 -18.28
CA GLY A 99 -0.79 5.14 -19.00
C GLY A 99 -2.00 4.26 -19.35
N ILE A 100 -3.18 4.59 -18.82
CA ILE A 100 -4.50 4.03 -19.16
C ILE A 100 -5.20 5.05 -20.07
#